data_AF-A0A0H3CPK1-F1
#
_entry.id   AF-A0A0H3CPK1-F1
#
_cell.length_a   1.000
_cell.length_b   1.000
_cell.length_c   1.000
_cell.angle_alpha   90.00
_cell.angle_beta   90.00
_cell.angle_gamma   90.00
#
_symmetry.space_group_name_H-M   'P 1'
#
loop_
_entity.id
_entity.type
_entity.pdbx_description
1 polymer ?
#
loop_
_entity_poly.entity_id
_entity_poly.type
_entity_poly.pdbx_seq_one_letter_code
_entity_poly.pdbx_strand_id
1 'polypeptide(L)'
;MGLIITVVDTRIVGFGYSAWAAVLQCVLPGLGVWLGNLIRKWIMPDAVYGSTGAVIQARLLWAVLPQFIGWFIGFMVAMSILGIRA
;
A
#
# COMPACT_ATOMS: atom_id res chain seq x y z
N MET A 1 -4.67 -29.20 -7.22
CA MET A 1 -4.86 -28.26 -8.35
C MET A 1 -6.18 -27.50 -8.27
N GLY A 2 -7.34 -28.15 -8.12
CA GLY A 2 -8.66 -27.47 -8.10
C GLY A 2 -8.81 -26.35 -7.04
N LEU A 3 -8.34 -26.57 -5.80
CA LEU A 3 -8.40 -25.55 -4.75
C LEU A 3 -7.64 -24.27 -5.12
N ILE A 4 -6.42 -24.39 -5.65
CA ILE A 4 -5.58 -23.24 -6.05
C ILE A 4 -6.26 -22.44 -7.17
N ILE A 5 -6.90 -23.13 -8.11
CA ILE A 5 -7.64 -22.48 -9.21
C ILE A 5 -8.81 -21.66 -8.64
N THR A 6 -9.54 -22.16 -7.64
CA THR A 6 -10.67 -21.44 -7.03
C THR A 6 -10.27 -20.18 -6.22
N VAL A 7 -8.98 -20.00 -5.93
CA VAL A 7 -8.46 -18.81 -5.23
C VAL A 7 -7.76 -17.83 -6.15
N VAL A 8 -7.10 -18.31 -7.21
CA VAL A 8 -6.22 -17.49 -8.07
C VAL A 8 -6.88 -17.12 -9.41
N ASP A 9 -7.86 -17.90 -9.87
CA ASP A 9 -8.55 -17.61 -11.13
C ASP A 9 -9.53 -16.43 -10.97
N THR A 10 -9.23 -15.32 -11.64
CA THR A 10 -10.01 -14.09 -11.63
C THR A 10 -11.39 -14.23 -12.31
N ARG A 11 -11.62 -15.34 -13.01
CA ARG A 11 -12.91 -15.65 -13.65
C ARG A 11 -13.88 -16.33 -12.69
N ILE A 12 -13.40 -16.89 -11.58
CA ILE A 12 -14.21 -17.64 -10.62
C ILE A 12 -14.45 -16.76 -9.40
N VAL A 13 -15.56 -16.04 -9.39
CA VAL A 13 -15.95 -15.20 -8.25
C VAL A 13 -16.69 -16.05 -7.23
N GLY A 14 -15.93 -16.58 -6.27
CA GLY A 14 -16.45 -17.38 -5.15
C GLY A 14 -15.76 -17.04 -3.83
N PHE A 15 -16.12 -17.74 -2.75
CA PHE A 15 -15.57 -17.47 -1.41
C PHE A 15 -14.03 -17.51 -1.38
N GLY A 16 -13.43 -18.50 -2.04
CA GLY A 16 -11.96 -18.64 -2.11
C GLY A 16 -11.32 -17.39 -2.71
N TYR A 17 -11.72 -17.02 -3.93
CA TYR A 17 -11.27 -15.81 -4.60
C TYR A 17 -11.46 -14.54 -3.75
N SER A 18 -12.64 -14.34 -3.16
CA SER A 18 -12.91 -13.16 -2.31
C SER A 18 -12.03 -13.10 -1.06
N ALA A 19 -11.79 -14.25 -0.41
CA ALA A 19 -10.89 -14.32 0.74
C ALA A 19 -9.44 -13.99 0.34
N TRP A 20 -8.99 -14.50 -0.81
CA TRP A 20 -7.67 -14.19 -1.36
C TRP A 20 -7.51 -12.74 -1.80
N ALA A 21 -8.55 -12.17 -2.41
CA ALA A 21 -8.61 -10.76 -2.77
C ALA A 21 -8.45 -9.86 -1.52
N ALA A 22 -9.13 -10.19 -0.42
CA ALA A 22 -8.98 -9.47 0.84
C ALA A 22 -7.55 -9.56 1.40
N VAL A 23 -6.94 -10.76 1.38
CA VAL A 23 -5.55 -10.94 1.81
C VAL A 23 -4.60 -10.09 0.98
N LEU A 24 -4.69 -10.15 -0.36
CA LEU A 24 -3.83 -9.36 -1.24
C LEU A 24 -4.01 -7.85 -1.06
N GLN A 25 -5.26 -7.40 -0.89
CA GLN A 25 -5.57 -5.99 -0.63
C GLN A 25 -5.12 -5.51 0.75
N CYS A 26 -4.82 -6.39 1.70
CA CYS A 26 -4.20 -6.00 2.97
C CYS A 26 -2.67 -6.06 2.88
N VAL A 27 -2.12 -7.13 2.32
CA VAL A 27 -0.69 -7.41 2.32
C VAL A 27 0.08 -6.48 1.38
N LEU A 28 -0.38 -6.30 0.14
CA LEU A 28 0.37 -5.49 -0.84
C LEU A 28 0.40 -4.00 -0.49
N PRO A 29 -0.70 -3.36 -0.04
CA PRO A 29 -0.62 -2.00 0.47
C PRO A 29 0.23 -1.90 1.74
N GLY A 30 0.16 -2.90 2.64
CA GLY A 30 1.02 -2.96 3.81
C GLY A 30 2.52 -3.01 3.47
N LEU A 31 2.89 -3.83 2.48
CA LEU A 31 4.26 -3.88 1.93
C LEU A 31 4.65 -2.55 1.27
N GLY A 32 3.72 -1.92 0.56
CA GLY A 32 3.91 -0.59 -0.04
C GLY A 32 4.19 0.49 1.01
N VAL A 33 3.44 0.50 2.13
CA VAL A 33 3.70 1.40 3.27
C VAL A 33 5.06 1.09 3.91
N TRP A 34 5.41 -0.18 4.07
CA TRP A 34 6.70 -0.57 4.63
C TRP A 34 7.88 -0.07 3.77
N LEU A 35 7.79 -0.26 2.44
CA LEU A 35 8.77 0.29 1.47
C LEU A 35 8.78 1.82 1.47
N GLY A 36 7.61 2.46 1.51
CA GLY A 36 7.47 3.92 1.59
C GLY A 36 8.15 4.48 2.84
N ASN A 37 8.04 3.80 3.97
CA ASN A 37 8.72 4.16 5.21
C ASN A 37 10.25 3.95 5.12
N LEU A 38 10.69 2.91 4.42
CA LEU A 38 12.10 2.69 4.17
C LEU A 38 12.66 3.85 3.35
N ILE A 39 12.06 4.16 2.20
CA ILE A 39 12.47 5.30 1.35
C ILE A 39 12.40 6.63 2.11
N ARG A 40 11.35 6.85 2.91
CA ARG A 40 11.22 8.04 3.75
C ARG A 40 12.45 8.23 4.63
N LYS A 41 12.95 7.19 5.30
CA LYS A 41 14.13 7.30 6.17
C LYS A 41 15.41 7.69 5.41
N TRP A 42 15.48 7.40 4.11
CA TRP A 42 16.63 7.76 3.28
C TRP A 42 16.57 9.21 2.78
N ILE A 43 15.36 9.76 2.59
CA ILE A 43 15.17 11.09 1.96
C ILE A 43 14.82 12.17 2.99
N MET A 44 14.22 11.78 4.12
CA MET A 44 13.76 12.74 5.13
C MET A 44 14.96 13.51 5.71
N PRO A 45 14.90 14.85 5.74
CA PRO A 45 15.98 15.65 6.32
C PRO A 45 16.08 15.42 7.83
N ASP A 46 17.31 15.30 8.35
CA ASP A 46 17.59 15.01 9.75
C ASP A 46 17.10 16.10 10.71
N ALA A 47 17.03 17.34 10.24
CA ALA A 47 16.51 18.45 11.01
C ALA A 47 15.72 19.45 10.15
N VAL A 48 14.53 19.80 10.63
CA VAL A 48 13.69 20.86 10.04
C VAL A 48 13.63 21.99 11.05
N TYR A 49 14.24 23.12 10.72
CA TYR A 49 14.25 24.33 11.54
C TYR A 49 13.30 25.36 10.94
N GLY A 50 12.52 26.03 11.79
CA GLY A 50 11.55 27.04 11.36
C GLY A 50 10.59 27.42 12.48
N SER A 51 9.58 28.22 12.14
CA SER A 51 8.48 28.49 13.06
C SER A 51 7.75 27.19 13.42
N THR A 52 7.10 27.17 14.60
CA THR A 52 6.36 25.99 15.09
C THR A 52 5.40 25.43 14.03
N GLY A 53 4.71 26.30 13.28
CA GLY A 53 3.81 25.90 12.20
C GLY A 53 4.52 25.17 11.05
N ALA A 54 5.68 25.67 10.62
CA ALA A 54 6.46 25.04 9.54
C ALA A 54 6.97 23.64 9.94
N VAL A 55 7.38 23.48 11.20
CA VAL A 55 7.84 22.18 11.72
C VAL A 55 6.68 21.18 11.81
N ILE A 56 5.49 21.61 12.24
CA ILE A 56 4.30 20.75 12.30
C ILE A 56 3.89 20.31 10.89
N GLN A 57 3.85 21.24 9.93
CA GLN A 57 3.50 20.92 8.55
C GLN A 57 4.47 19.92 7.93
N ALA A 58 5.78 20.11 8.14
CA ALA A 58 6.80 19.17 7.65
C ALA A 58 6.63 17.78 8.29
N ARG A 59 6.35 17.70 9.59
CA ARG A 59 6.09 16.41 10.27
C ARG A 59 4.88 15.70 9.68
N LEU A 60 3.77 16.40 9.44
CA LEU A 60 2.57 15.82 8.84
C LEU A 60 2.82 15.36 7.41
N LEU A 61 3.49 16.17 6.60
CA LEU A 61 3.82 15.81 5.22
C LEU A 61 4.65 14.53 5.17
N TRP A 62 5.74 14.47 5.93
CA TRP A 62 6.61 13.28 5.95
C TRP A 62 5.96 12.08 6.61
N ALA A 63 5.00 12.27 7.53
CA ALA A 63 4.26 11.17 8.14
C ALA A 63 3.20 10.57 7.21
N VAL A 64 2.53 11.39 6.41
CA VAL A 64 1.34 10.97 5.65
C VAL A 64 1.67 10.69 4.19
N LEU A 65 2.39 11.59 3.52
CA LEU A 65 2.55 11.53 2.06
C LEU A 65 3.30 10.27 1.58
N PRO A 66 4.49 9.91 2.13
CA PRO A 66 5.19 8.71 1.69
C PRO A 66 4.40 7.43 1.98
N GLN A 67 3.66 7.41 3.09
CA GLN A 67 2.85 6.25 3.48
C GLN A 67 1.65 6.10 2.57
N PHE A 68 0.98 7.20 2.22
CA PHE A 68 -0.14 7.19 1.30
C PHE A 68 0.30 6.74 -0.11
N ILE A 69 1.42 7.25 -0.61
CA ILE A 69 1.96 6.85 -1.92
C ILE A 69 2.30 5.36 -1.91
N GLY A 70 3.02 4.89 -0.89
CA GLY A 70 3.37 3.47 -0.74
C GLY A 70 2.12 2.58 -0.69
N TRP A 71 1.15 2.93 0.15
CA TRP A 71 -0.13 2.23 0.25
C TRP A 71 -0.86 2.19 -1.10
N PHE A 72 -0.96 3.32 -1.79
CA PHE A 72 -1.69 3.45 -3.04
C PHE A 72 -1.06 2.62 -4.16
N ILE A 73 0.27 2.61 -4.28
CA ILE A 73 0.98 1.76 -5.23
C ILE A 73 0.71 0.28 -4.94
N GLY A 74 0.84 -0.15 -3.67
CA GLY A 74 0.55 -1.53 -3.28
C GLY A 74 -0.90 -1.92 -3.57
N PHE A 75 -1.84 -0.99 -3.42
CA PHE A 75 -3.25 -1.18 -3.75
C PHE A 75 -3.46 -1.36 -5.26
N MET A 76 -2.86 -0.50 -6.09
CA MET A 76 -2.94 -0.64 -7.54
C MET A 76 -2.36 -1.96 -8.04
N VAL A 77 -1.26 -2.43 -7.45
CA VAL A 77 -0.67 -3.74 -7.78
C VAL A 77 -1.62 -4.87 -7.39
N ALA A 78 -2.24 -4.80 -6.21
CA ALA A 78 -3.23 -5.79 -5.77
C ALA A 78 -4.43 -5.86 -6.72
N MET A 79 -4.98 -4.71 -7.11
CA MET A 79 -6.10 -4.64 -8.07
C MET A 79 -5.70 -5.20 -9.44
N SER A 80 -4.48 -4.90 -9.89
CA SER A 80 -3.97 -5.40 -11.17
C SER A 80 -3.82 -6.93 -11.18
N ILE A 81 -3.29 -7.52 -10.10
CA ILE A 81 -3.15 -8.98 -9.95
C ILE A 81 -4.52 -9.65 -9.90
N LEU A 82 -5.48 -9.04 -9.20
CA LEU A 82 -6.85 -9.54 -9.09
C LEU A 82 -7.67 -9.28 -10.36
N GLY A 83 -7.15 -8.57 -11.36
CA GLY A 83 -7.90 -8.21 -12.56
C GLY A 83 -9.13 -7.34 -12.29
N ILE A 84 -9.21 -6.72 -11.11
CA ILE A 84 -10.29 -5.80 -10.74
C ILE A 84 -9.97 -4.46 -11.41
N ARG A 85 -10.68 -4.17 -12.50
CA ARG A 85 -10.60 -2.90 -13.19
C ARG A 85 -11.58 -1.94 -12.52
N ALA A 86 -11.07 -0.81 -12.02
CA ALA A 86 -11.87 0.31 -11.55
C ALA A 86 -12.64 0.96 -12.72
#